data_AF-Q0G0B4-F1
#
_entry.id   AF-Q0G0B4-F1
#
_cell.length_a   1.000
_cell.length_b   1.000
_cell.length_c   1.000
_cell.angle_alpha   90.00
_cell.angle_beta   90.00
_cell.angle_gamma   90.00
#
_symmetry.space_group_name_H-M   'P 1'
#
loop_
_entity.id
_entity.type
_entity.pdbx_description
1 polymer ?
#
loop_
_entity_poly.entity_id
_entity_poly.type
_entity_poly.pdbx_seq_one_letter_code
_entity_poly.pdbx_strand_id
1 'polypeptide(L)' 'MATQPSYDTDNPADMDYAEHHRTYALFLSLFKWGTIIVVALLIAMAVSLVGSGGILGGVGSFLIVLAIAYFLAK' A
#
# COMPACT_ATOMS: atom_id res chain seq x y z
N MET A 1 17.42 -38.63 -6.41
CA MET A 1 17.68 -37.31 -7.02
C MET A 1 16.38 -36.96 -7.73
N ALA A 2 15.61 -35.98 -7.24
CA ALA A 2 14.31 -35.67 -7.82
C ALA A 2 14.51 -35.18 -9.27
N THR A 3 13.78 -35.78 -10.21
CA THR A 3 13.72 -35.38 -11.63
C THR A 3 13.43 -33.89 -11.72
N GLN A 4 14.40 -33.12 -12.22
CA GLN A 4 14.20 -31.71 -12.53
C GLN A 4 13.19 -31.60 -13.68
N PRO A 5 12.16 -30.74 -13.60
CA PRO A 5 11.24 -30.55 -14.71
C PRO A 5 12.02 -29.96 -15.89
N SER A 6 11.98 -30.61 -17.06
CA SER A 6 12.56 -30.05 -18.29
C SER A 6 11.65 -28.94 -18.81
N TYR A 7 12.13 -27.70 -18.73
CA TYR A 7 11.47 -26.56 -19.38
C TYR A 7 12.20 -26.26 -20.68
N ASP A 8 11.44 -26.04 -21.75
CA ASP A 8 11.99 -25.65 -23.06
C ASP A 8 12.49 -24.20 -22.98
N THR A 9 13.81 -24.03 -22.96
CA THR A 9 14.48 -22.72 -22.89
C THR A 9 14.58 -22.03 -24.25
N ASP A 10 14.44 -22.79 -25.33
CA ASP A 10 14.63 -22.28 -26.69
C ASP A 10 13.34 -21.66 -27.25
N ASN A 11 12.17 -22.09 -26.77
CA ASN A 11 10.88 -21.52 -27.13
C ASN A 11 9.92 -21.44 -25.92
N PRO A 12 10.10 -20.45 -25.02
CA PRO A 12 9.20 -20.27 -23.89
C PRO A 12 7.77 -19.98 -24.40
N ALA A 13 6.79 -20.65 -23.78
CA ALA A 13 5.39 -20.42 -24.10
C ALA A 13 4.99 -18.95 -23.87
N ASP A 14 4.14 -18.40 -24.74
CA ASP A 14 3.59 -17.06 -24.57
C ASP A 14 2.75 -17.01 -23.28
N MET A 15 3.21 -16.22 -22.32
CA MET A 15 2.61 -16.13 -20.99
C MET A 15 1.57 -15.01 -20.99
N ASP A 16 0.32 -15.30 -20.61
CA ASP A 16 -0.71 -14.27 -20.46
C ASP A 16 -0.42 -13.37 -19.25
N TYR A 17 0.03 -12.15 -19.52
CA TYR A 17 0.36 -11.17 -18.48
C TYR A 17 -0.81 -10.29 -18.04
N ALA A 18 -1.98 -10.38 -18.67
CA ALA A 18 -3.09 -9.47 -18.39
C ALA A 18 -3.51 -9.53 -16.91
N GLU A 19 -3.63 -10.74 -16.35
CA GLU A 19 -4.02 -10.92 -14.95
C GLU A 19 -2.87 -10.60 -13.97
N HIS A 20 -1.62 -10.85 -14.38
CA HIS A 20 -0.43 -10.48 -13.60
C HIS A 20 -0.37 -8.97 -13.38
N HIS A 21 -0.57 -8.17 -14.43
CA HIS A 21 -0.58 -6.71 -14.34
C HIS A 21 -1.73 -6.20 -13.47
N ARG A 22 -2.93 -6.79 -13.62
CA ARG A 22 -4.12 -6.41 -12.86
C ARG A 22 -3.92 -6.64 -11.35
N THR A 23 -3.46 -7.83 -10.96
CA THR A 23 -3.23 -8.17 -9.56
C THR A 23 -2.10 -7.33 -8.96
N TYR A 24 -1.03 -7.11 -9.72
CA TYR A 24 0.09 -6.29 -9.28
C TYR A 24 -0.31 -4.81 -9.09
N ALA A 25 -1.13 -4.26 -9.99
CA ALA A 25 -1.65 -2.90 -9.85
C ALA A 25 -2.53 -2.76 -8.59
N LEU A 26 -3.37 -3.75 -8.30
CA LEU A 26 -4.16 -3.80 -7.07
C LEU A 26 -3.25 -3.86 -5.83
N PHE A 27 -2.24 -4.72 -5.84
CA PHE A 27 -1.24 -4.81 -4.76
C PHE A 27 -0.55 -3.46 -4.51
N LEU A 28 -0.06 -2.81 -5.56
CA LEU A 28 0.58 -1.50 -5.45
C LEU A 28 -0.36 -0.45 -4.86
N SER A 29 -1.63 -0.44 -5.30
CA SER A 29 -2.62 0.49 -4.76
C SER A 29 -2.89 0.26 -3.27
N LEU A 30 -3.07 -1.01 -2.86
CA LEU A 30 -3.30 -1.37 -1.47
C LEU A 30 -2.10 -1.05 -0.60
N PHE A 31 -0.88 -1.34 -1.08
CA PHE A 31 0.33 -1.06 -0.34
C PHE A 31 0.52 0.45 -0.16
N LYS A 32 0.38 1.24 -1.23
CA LYS A 32 0.48 2.71 -1.18
C LYS A 32 -0.49 3.31 -0.17
N TRP A 33 -1.78 3.01 -0.29
CA TRP A 33 -2.80 3.58 0.59
C TRP A 33 -2.74 2.99 2.01
N GLY A 34 -2.39 1.71 2.14
CA GLY A 34 -2.19 1.06 3.44
C GLY A 34 -1.07 1.70 4.24
N THR A 35 0.10 1.93 3.63
CA THR A 35 1.21 2.62 4.30
C THR A 35 0.83 4.05 4.70
N ILE A 36 0.15 4.80 3.82
CA ILE A 36 -0.33 6.16 4.12
C ILE A 36 -1.25 6.17 5.34
N ILE A 37 -2.21 5.24 5.42
CA ILE A 37 -3.14 5.14 6.54
C ILE A 37 -2.40 4.84 7.85
N VAL A 38 -1.41 3.94 7.83
CA VAL A 38 -0.60 3.62 9.01
C VAL A 38 0.16 4.85 9.49
N VAL A 39 0.80 5.60 8.59
CA VAL A 39 1.52 6.85 8.95
C VAL A 39 0.55 7.89 9.49
N ALA A 40 -0.61 8.09 8.87
CA ALA A 40 -1.63 9.02 9.34
C ALA A 40 -2.13 8.65 10.74
N LEU A 41 -2.31 7.35 11.01
CA LEU A 41 -2.71 6.84 12.32
C LEU A 41 -1.64 7.12 13.39
N LEU A 42 -0.36 6.91 13.05
CA LEU A 42 0.75 7.21 13.98
C LEU A 42 0.81 8.71 14.33
N ILE A 43 0.60 9.59 13.34
CA ILE A 43 0.52 11.04 13.57
C ILE A 43 -0.69 11.39 14.44
N ALA A 44 -1.85 10.79 14.16
CA ALA A 44 -3.06 11.00 14.95
C ALA A 44 -2.84 10.61 16.42
N MET A 45 -2.24 9.45 16.66
CA MET A 45 -1.86 8.98 18.00
C MET A 45 -0.87 9.93 18.67
N ALA A 46 0.13 10.44 17.92
CA ALA A 46 1.07 11.40 18.46
C ALA A 46 0.36 12.70 18.90
N VAL A 47 -0.58 13.22 18.11
CA VAL A 47 -1.33 14.44 18.45
C VAL A 47 -2.32 14.22 19.60
N SER A 48 -2.98 13.05 19.66
CA SER A 48 -4.03 12.80 20.64
C SER A 48 -3.55 12.24 21.98
N LEU A 49 -2.51 11.41 21.99
CA LEU A 49 -1.99 10.77 23.21
C LEU A 49 -0.76 11.48 23.77
N VAL A 50 0.15 11.93 22.91
CA VAL A 50 1.39 12.62 23.34
C VAL A 50 1.19 14.14 23.37
N GLY A 51 0.49 14.67 22.37
CA GLY A 51 0.02 16.05 22.36
C GLY A 51 -1.23 16.24 23.24
N SER A 52 -1.54 17.49 23.58
CA SER A 52 -2.75 17.88 24.33
C SER A 52 -4.01 17.99 23.44
N GLY A 53 -4.00 17.40 22.24
CA GLY A 53 -5.06 17.55 21.24
C GLY A 53 -6.33 16.75 21.50
N GLY A 54 -6.28 15.74 22.38
CA GLY A 54 -7.41 14.85 22.67
C GLY A 54 -7.97 14.15 21.42
N ILE A 55 -9.21 13.66 21.50
CA ILE A 55 -9.86 12.91 20.40
C ILE A 55 -10.08 13.80 19.17
N LEU A 56 -10.47 15.05 19.36
CA LEU A 56 -10.72 15.98 18.24
C LEU A 56 -9.42 16.32 17.50
N GLY A 57 -8.31 16.51 18.20
CA GLY A 57 -6.99 16.72 17.59
C GLY A 57 -6.48 15.48 16.86
N GLY A 58 -6.72 14.28 17.41
CA GLY A 58 -6.38 13.01 16.74
C GLY A 58 -7.17 12.80 15.45
N VAL A 59 -8.50 12.86 15.51
CA VAL A 59 -9.37 12.69 14.34
C VAL A 59 -9.11 13.80 13.32
N GLY A 60 -8.94 15.04 13.77
CA GLY A 60 -8.62 16.17 12.91
C GLY A 60 -7.29 15.99 12.17
N SER A 61 -6.21 15.66 12.88
CA SER A 61 -4.90 15.43 12.27
C SER A 61 -4.90 14.22 11.33
N PHE A 62 -5.62 13.15 11.65
CA PHE A 62 -5.80 12.00 10.76
C PHE A 62 -6.42 12.41 9.41
N LEU A 63 -7.54 13.16 9.45
CA LEU A 63 -8.23 13.60 8.25
C LEU A 63 -7.40 14.61 7.44
N ILE A 64 -6.69 15.52 8.11
CA ILE A 64 -5.81 16.48 7.45
C ILE A 64 -4.67 15.76 6.73
N VAL A 65 -4.01 14.79 7.39
CA VAL A 65 -2.92 14.02 6.77
C VAL A 65 -3.44 13.21 5.58
N LEU A 66 -4.62 12.58 5.69
CA LEU A 66 -5.23 11.86 4.57
C LEU A 66 -5.59 12.79 3.41
N ALA A 67 -6.10 13.99 3.69
CA ALA A 67 -6.39 14.97 2.65
C ALA A 67 -5.10 15.39 1.92
N ILE A 68 -4.04 15.72 2.66
CA ILE A 68 -2.73 16.06 2.10
C ILE A 68 -2.17 14.89 1.27
N ALA A 69 -2.21 13.67 1.82
CA ALA A 69 -1.72 12.48 1.14
C ALA A 69 -2.52 12.18 -0.13
N TYR A 70 -3.82 12.46 -0.16
CA TYR A 70 -4.63 12.30 -1.37
C TYR A 70 -4.16 13.20 -2.51
N PHE A 71 -3.81 14.45 -2.23
CA PHE A 71 -3.27 15.36 -3.25
C PHE A 71 -1.84 15.01 -3.69
N LEU A 72 -1.01 14.49 -2.78
CA LEU A 72 0.37 14.10 -3.08
C LEU A 72 0.50 12.75 -3.77
N ALA A 73 -0.37 11.79 -3.44
CA ALA A 73 -0.34 10.42 -3.94
C ALA A 73 -1.30 10.19 -5.13
N LYS A 74 -1.92 11.27 -5.63
CA LYS A 74 -2.69 11.32 -6.87
C LYS A 74 -1.81 10.93 -8.06
#